data_AF-T1APD4-F1
#
_entry.id   AF-T1APD4-F1
#
_cell.length_a   1.000
_cell.length_b   1.000
_cell.length_c   1.000
_cell.angle_alpha   90.00
_cell.angle_beta   90.00
_cell.angle_gamma   90.00
#
_symmetry.space_group_name_H-M   'P 1'
#
loop_
_entity.id
_entity.type
_entity.pdbx_description
1 polymer ?
#
loop_
_entity_poly.entity_id
_entity_poly.type
_entity_poly.pdbx_seq_one_letter_code
_entity_poly.pdbx_strand_id
1 'polypeptide(L)' 'MKTSDIDSDTAQAARLFVQRIAGQYDMAGAILFGSRARQTHRSDSDADVAILL' A
#
# COMPACT_ATOMS: atom_id res chain seq x y z
N MET A 1 3.28 16.54 -2.28
CA MET A 1 2.72 15.23 -1.92
C MET A 1 2.84 15.12 -0.41
N LYS A 2 1.72 15.07 0.33
CA LYS A 2 1.76 14.94 1.79
C LYS A 2 2.24 13.51 2.07
N THR A 3 3.47 13.36 2.56
CA THR A 3 3.96 12.06 3.03
C THR A 3 3.24 11.79 4.34
N SER A 4 2.13 11.05 4.29
CA SER A 4 1.57 10.45 5.49
C SER A 4 2.65 9.57 6.11
N ASP A 5 2.88 9.67 7.42
CA ASP A 5 3.72 8.73 8.16
C ASP A 5 3.01 7.37 8.21
N ILE A 6 3.12 6.62 7.12
CA ILE A 6 2.64 5.24 7.05
C ILE A 6 3.52 4.43 8.00
N ASP A 7 2.88 3.59 8.84
CA ASP A 7 3.63 2.71 9.74
C ASP A 7 4.57 1.78 8.95
N SER A 8 5.69 1.40 9.58
CA SER A 8 6.76 0.64 8.94
C SER A 8 6.27 -0.66 8.33
N ASP A 9 5.37 -1.34 9.03
CA ASP A 9 4.93 -2.69 8.69
C ASP A 9 4.01 -2.63 7.47
N THR A 10 3.09 -1.68 7.43
CA THR A 10 2.25 -1.42 6.25
C THR A 10 3.10 -1.00 5.05
N ALA A 11 4.07 -0.10 5.25
CA ALA A 11 4.94 0.34 4.18
C ALA A 11 5.77 -0.82 3.60
N GLN A 12 6.28 -1.71 4.47
CA GLN A 12 7.03 -2.89 4.07
C GLN A 12 6.14 -3.90 3.33
N ALA A 13 4.97 -4.21 3.88
CA ALA A 13 4.02 -5.15 3.29
C ALA A 13 3.55 -4.69 1.91
N ALA A 14 3.18 -3.42 1.76
CA ALA A 14 2.75 -2.86 0.48
C ALA A 14 3.87 -2.90 -0.58
N ARG A 15 5.12 -2.62 -0.19
CA ARG A 15 6.28 -2.73 -1.08
C ARG A 15 6.51 -4.17 -1.54
N LEU A 16 6.49 -5.13 -0.62
CA LEU A 16 6.68 -6.55 -0.95
C LEU A 16 5.56 -7.07 -1.86
N PHE A 17 4.32 -6.65 -1.61
CA PHE A 17 3.19 -6.98 -2.45
C PHE A 17 3.40 -6.49 -3.89
N VAL A 18 3.70 -5.20 -4.08
CA VAL A 18 3.93 -4.60 -5.41
C VAL A 18 5.10 -5.28 -6.12
N GLN A 19 6.22 -5.53 -5.43
CA GLN A 19 7.37 -6.23 -6.01
C GLN A 19 7.01 -7.63 -6.54
N ARG A 20 6.12 -8.35 -5.86
CA ARG A 20 5.72 -9.71 -6.24
C ARG A 20 4.81 -9.74 -7.47
N ILE A 21 3.99 -8.72 -7.66
CA ILE A 21 3.05 -8.64 -8.80
C ILE A 21 3.62 -7.89 -10.01
N ALA A 22 4.69 -7.10 -9.83
CA ALA A 22 5.30 -6.32 -10.91
C ALA A 22 5.84 -7.15 -12.08
N GLY A 23 6.19 -8.42 -11.86
CA GLY A 23 6.58 -9.33 -12.93
C GLY A 23 5.41 -9.99 -13.67
N GLN A 24 4.17 -9.76 -13.23
CA GLN A 24 2.98 -10.44 -13.73
C GLN A 24 2.05 -9.50 -14.50
N TYR A 25 2.12 -8.19 -14.24
CA TYR A 25 1.28 -7.18 -14.85
C TYR A 25 2.13 -5.97 -15.28
N ASP A 26 1.81 -5.38 -16.43
CA ASP A 26 2.32 -4.06 -16.79
C ASP A 26 1.60 -3.03 -15.93
N MET A 27 2.31 -2.40 -14.99
CA MET A 27 1.72 -1.52 -13.99
C MET A 27 2.20 -0.09 -14.17
N ALA A 28 1.28 0.85 -14.39
CA ALA A 28 1.54 2.28 -14.30
C ALA A 28 1.84 2.75 -12.85
N GLY A 29 1.35 2.05 -11.82
CA GLY A 29 1.65 2.39 -10.43
C GLY A 29 0.80 1.69 -9.38
N ALA A 30 1.02 2.04 -8.11
CA ALA A 30 0.27 1.52 -6.97
C ALA A 30 -0.06 2.65 -5.97
N ILE A 31 -1.25 2.59 -5.39
CA ILE A 31 -1.73 3.58 -4.40
C ILE A 31 -2.17 2.85 -3.14
N LEU A 32 -1.54 3.16 -2.00
CA LEU A 32 -2.06 2.77 -0.70
C LEU A 32 -3.21 3.71 -0.31
N PHE A 33 -4.36 3.14 0.05
CA PHE A 33 -5.52 3.89 0.52
C PHE A 33 -6.11 3.26 1.79
N GLY A 34 -7.32 3.67 2.15
CA GLY A 34 -8.01 3.10 3.31
C GLY A 34 -7.52 3.63 4.65
N SER A 35 -7.83 2.89 5.71
CA SER A 35 -7.59 3.31 7.10
C SER A 35 -6.10 3.42 7.43
N ARG A 36 -5.27 2.52 6.88
CA ARG A 36 -3.81 2.51 7.05
C ARG A 36 -3.17 3.75 6.43
N ALA A 37 -3.55 4.13 5.20
CA ALA A 37 -3.06 5.36 4.55
C ALA A 37 -3.47 6.64 5.28
N ARG A 38 -4.66 6.64 5.90
CA ARG A 38 -5.19 7.78 6.68
C ARG A 38 -4.77 7.80 8.15
N GLN A 39 -3.99 6.81 8.60
CA GLN A 39 -3.57 6.67 10.00
C GLN A 39 -4.74 6.57 11.00
N THR A 40 -5.90 6.07 10.55
CA THR A 40 -7.09 5.81 11.39
C THR A 40 -7.34 4.32 11.54
N HIS A 41 -6.28 3.51 11.43
CA HIS A 41 -6.35 2.07 11.47
C HIS A 41 -6.40 1.55 12.91
N ARG A 42 -6.96 0.35 13.07
CA ARG A 42 -6.85 -0.47 14.28
C ARG A 42 -5.87 -1.61 14.03
N SER A 43 -5.52 -2.34 15.08
CA SER A 43 -4.61 -3.50 14.98
C SER A 43 -5.09 -4.56 13.99
N ASP A 44 -6.41 -4.72 13.84
CA ASP A 44 -7.08 -5.67 12.94
C ASP A 44 -7.36 -5.12 11.53
N SER A 45 -6.89 -3.91 11.21
CA SER A 45 -7.15 -3.29 9.90
C SER A 45 -6.22 -3.83 8.82
N ASP A 46 -6.81 -4.16 7.67
CA ASP A 46 -6.10 -4.53 6.45
C ASP A 46 -5.40 -3.33 5.80
N ALA A 47 -4.48 -3.63 4.87
CA ALA A 47 -3.84 -2.66 4.00
C ALA A 47 -4.48 -2.70 2.60
N ASP A 48 -5.17 -1.62 2.23
CA ASP A 48 -5.85 -1.51 0.94
C ASP A 48 -4.91 -0.89 -0.12
N VAL A 49 -4.65 -1.63 -1.21
CA VAL A 49 -3.76 -1.19 -2.31
C VAL A 49 -4.50 -1.25 -3.65
N ALA A 50 -4.55 -0.13 -4.36
CA ALA A 50 -5.05 -0.06 -5.72
C ALA A 50 -3.88 -0.18 -6.69
N ILE A 51 -4.01 -1.05 -7.70
CA ILE A 51 -3.02 -1.23 -8.77
C ILE A 51 -3.55 -0.54 -10.02
N LEU A 52 -2.71 0.29 -10.63
CA LEU A 52 -2.95 0.94 -11.90
C LEU A 52 -2.16 0.16 -12.95
N LEU A 53 -2.85 -0.28 -14.00
CA LEU A 53 -2.28 -0.95 -15.17
C LEU A 53 -1.99 0.09 -16.24
#